data_AF-A0A348VCQ6-F1
#
_entry.id   AF-A0A348VCQ6-F1
#
_cell.length_a   1.000
_cell.length_b   1.000
_cell.length_c   1.000
_cell.angle_alpha   90.00
_cell.angle_beta   90.00
_cell.angle_gamma   90.00
#
_symmetry.space_group_name_H-M   'P 1'
#
loop_
_entity.id
_entity.type
_entity.pdbx_description
1 polymer ?
#
loop_
_entity_poly.entity_id
_entity_poly.type
_entity_poly.pdbx_seq_one_letter_code
_entity_poly.pdbx_strand_id
1 'polypeptide(L)'
;TAAVVALGLNSAAYSGEIFRAGIESIDRGQMEAARAVGMTGSMAMRLIVLPQAFRVVIPPLVNEFVALLKDTSLVSVIGVADLMLRSRNMISYTANVFTPLLGASILYLLATIPGSQLSAYLERRFKF
;
A
#
# COMPACT_ATOMS: atom_id res chain seq x y z
N THR A 1 -9.81 -1.58 17.51
CA THR A 1 -8.99 -0.36 17.73
C THR A 1 -7.50 -0.63 17.68
N ALA A 2 -6.94 -1.59 18.42
CA ALA A 2 -5.50 -1.91 18.36
C ALA A 2 -4.97 -2.23 16.95
N ALA A 3 -5.72 -3.01 16.15
CA ALA A 3 -5.36 -3.31 14.76
C ALA A 3 -5.34 -2.06 13.85
N VAL A 4 -6.24 -1.10 14.07
CA VAL A 4 -6.31 0.14 13.29
C VAL A 4 -5.10 1.04 13.60
N VAL A 5 -4.70 1.10 14.88
CA VAL A 5 -3.52 1.86 15.32
C VAL A 5 -2.24 1.23 14.78
N ALA A 6 -2.10 -0.10 14.85
CA ALA A 6 -0.93 -0.81 14.34
C ALA A 6 -0.74 -0.61 12.83
N LEU A 7 -1.83 -0.73 12.04
CA LEU A 7 -1.79 -0.51 10.60
C LEU A 7 -1.59 0.96 10.23
N GLY A 8 -2.23 1.88 10.95
CA GLY A 8 -2.05 3.31 10.74
C GLY A 8 -0.60 3.76 10.95
N LEU A 9 0.07 3.26 11.99
CA LEU A 9 1.48 3.57 12.24
C LEU A 9 2.42 2.98 11.19
N ASN A 10 2.16 1.73 10.77
CA ASN A 10 2.96 1.08 9.73
C ASN A 10 2.86 1.82 8.38
N SER A 11 1.62 2.17 7.99
CA SER A 11 1.34 2.99 6.80
C SER A 11 1.99 4.37 6.89
N ALA A 12 1.88 5.06 8.04
CA ALA A 12 2.47 6.38 8.19
C ALA A 12 4.01 6.35 8.03
N ALA A 13 4.67 5.31 8.56
CA ALA A 13 6.11 5.13 8.41
C ALA A 13 6.51 4.88 6.95
N TYR A 14 5.79 3.98 6.26
CA TYR A 14 6.05 3.68 4.86
C TYR A 14 5.81 4.90 3.95
N SER A 15 4.66 5.55 4.10
CA SER A 15 4.35 6.77 3.34
C SER A 15 5.39 7.86 3.55
N GLY A 16 5.87 8.05 4.80
CA GLY A 16 6.94 8.99 5.11
C GLY A 16 8.25 8.69 4.38
N GLU A 17 8.63 7.42 4.32
CA GLU A 17 9.83 6.97 3.61
C GLU A 17 9.68 7.14 2.09
N ILE A 18 8.49 6.92 1.52
CA ILE A 18 8.22 7.19 0.10
C ILE A 18 8.42 8.68 -0.20
N PHE A 19 7.87 9.58 0.63
CA PHE A 19 8.06 11.02 0.43
C PHE A 19 9.54 11.42 0.54
N ARG A 20 10.26 10.86 1.53
CA ARG A 20 11.70 11.11 1.71
C ARG A 20 12.51 10.63 0.49
N ALA A 21 12.31 9.39 0.08
CA ALA A 21 12.98 8.78 -1.08
C ALA A 21 12.64 9.52 -2.37
N GLY A 22 11.39 9.97 -2.53
CA GLY A 22 10.96 10.76 -3.68
C GLY A 22 11.64 12.13 -3.76
N ILE A 23 11.83 12.81 -2.63
CA ILE A 23 12.59 14.06 -2.59
C ILE A 23 14.08 13.82 -2.86
N GLU A 24 14.67 12.77 -2.29
CA GLU A 24 16.09 12.40 -2.51
C GLU A 24 16.38 11.90 -3.93
N SER A 25 15.37 11.38 -4.63
CA SER A 25 15.51 10.93 -6.02
C SER A 25 15.71 12.07 -7.02
N ILE A 26 15.40 13.31 -6.63
CA ILE A 26 15.56 14.48 -7.49
C ILE A 26 17.04 14.84 -7.58
N ASP A 27 17.52 15.00 -8.80
CA ASP A 27 18.91 15.33 -9.10
C ASP A 27 19.34 16.61 -8.35
N ARG A 28 20.47 16.54 -7.63
CA ARG A 28 21.02 17.66 -6.86
C ARG A 28 21.32 18.88 -7.74
N GLY A 29 21.62 18.66 -9.02
CA GLY A 29 21.81 19.70 -10.03
C GLY A 29 20.58 20.60 -10.21
N GLN A 30 19.36 20.13 -9.94
CA GLN A 30 18.17 21.00 -9.93
C GLN A 30 18.25 22.06 -8.83
N MET A 31 18.73 21.67 -7.64
CA MET A 31 18.94 22.59 -6.53
C MET A 31 20.11 23.54 -6.80
N GLU A 32 21.20 23.03 -7.36
CA GLU A 32 22.38 23.83 -7.71
C GLU A 32 22.06 24.84 -8.81
N ALA A 33 21.34 24.45 -9.86
CA ALA A 33 20.90 25.33 -10.93
C ALA A 33 19.93 26.42 -10.43
N ALA A 34 18.96 26.06 -9.57
CA ALA A 34 18.05 27.02 -8.96
C ALA A 34 18.80 28.07 -8.13
N ARG A 35 19.79 27.63 -7.35
CA ARG A 35 20.65 28.50 -6.53
C ARG A 35 21.55 29.38 -7.41
N ALA A 36 22.04 28.88 -8.54
CA ALA A 36 22.85 29.64 -9.50
C ALA A 36 22.07 30.79 -10.15
N VAL A 37 20.75 30.65 -10.32
CA VAL A 37 19.86 31.70 -10.85
C VAL A 37 19.35 32.65 -9.73
N GLY A 38 19.88 32.52 -8.51
CA GLY A 38 19.57 33.41 -7.39
C GLY A 38 18.35 33.02 -6.56
N MET A 39 17.80 31.81 -6.74
CA MET A 39 16.70 31.33 -5.89
C MET A 39 17.22 30.99 -4.48
N THR A 40 16.43 31.36 -3.47
CA THR A 40 16.68 30.87 -2.10
C THR A 40 16.40 29.37 -2.02
N GLY A 41 17.02 28.66 -1.07
CA GLY A 41 16.80 27.21 -0.92
C GLY A 41 15.32 26.85 -0.72
N SER A 42 14.58 27.68 -0.01
CA SER A 42 13.13 27.52 0.20
C SER A 42 12.33 27.69 -1.10
N MET A 43 12.74 28.64 -1.96
CA MET A 43 12.09 28.90 -3.24
C MET A 43 12.38 27.77 -4.24
N ALA A 44 13.62 27.29 -4.29
CA ALA A 44 14.02 26.13 -5.09
C ALA A 44 13.29 24.86 -4.65
N MET A 45 13.21 24.61 -3.33
CA MET A 45 12.47 23.48 -2.77
C MET A 45 10.99 23.53 -3.16
N ARG A 46 10.34 24.68 -3.01
CA ARG A 46 8.89 24.83 -3.24
C ARG A 46 8.50 24.79 -4.72
N LEU A 47 9.30 25.40 -5.60
CA LEU A 47 8.93 25.60 -7.01
C LEU A 47 9.53 24.56 -7.95
N ILE A 48 10.63 23.92 -7.58
CA ILE A 48 11.38 23.01 -8.47
C ILE A 48 11.37 21.59 -7.89
N VAL A 49 11.88 21.39 -6.68
CA VAL A 49 12.07 20.04 -6.13
C VAL A 49 10.75 19.38 -5.74
N LEU A 50 9.90 20.05 -4.95
CA LEU A 50 8.64 19.47 -4.49
C LEU A 50 7.71 19.06 -5.66
N PRO A 51 7.45 19.89 -6.68
CA PRO A 51 6.61 19.48 -7.81
C PRO A 51 7.14 18.27 -8.58
N GLN A 52 8.47 18.13 -8.69
CA GLN A 52 9.10 16.96 -9.32
C GLN A 52 8.98 15.73 -8.43
N ALA A 53 9.32 15.87 -7.14
CA ALA A 53 9.23 14.80 -6.15
C ALA A 53 7.79 14.26 -6.06
N PHE A 54 6.77 15.13 -6.09
CA PHE A 54 5.36 14.69 -6.10
C PHE A 54 5.03 13.74 -7.26
N ARG A 55 5.56 14.00 -8.47
CA ARG A 55 5.32 13.12 -9.62
C ARG A 55 5.98 11.75 -9.46
N VAL A 56 7.14 11.70 -8.79
CA VAL A 56 7.87 10.45 -8.51
C VAL A 56 7.22 9.67 -7.36
N VAL A 57 6.65 10.36 -6.37
CA VAL A 57 6.03 9.76 -5.17
C VAL A 57 4.63 9.19 -5.46
N ILE A 58 3.88 9.75 -6.42
CA ILE A 58 2.51 9.29 -6.74
C ILE A 58 2.44 7.78 -7.07
N PRO A 59 3.25 7.21 -8.00
CA PRO A 59 3.19 5.78 -8.31
C PRO A 59 3.43 4.86 -7.09
N PRO A 60 4.50 5.02 -6.30
CA PRO A 60 4.73 4.18 -5.11
C PRO A 60 3.69 4.44 -4.00
N LEU A 61 3.17 5.66 -3.83
CA LEU A 61 2.04 5.92 -2.92
C LEU A 61 0.78 5.14 -3.31
N VAL A 62 0.45 5.11 -4.61
CA VAL A 62 -0.69 4.33 -5.10
C VAL A 62 -0.45 2.84 -4.90
N ASN A 63 0.80 2.37 -5.07
CA ASN A 63 1.14 0.98 -4.79
C ASN A 63 1.00 0.65 -3.29
N GLU A 64 1.48 1.53 -2.41
CA GLU A 64 1.30 1.37 -0.96
C GLU A 64 -0.18 1.44 -0.57
N PHE A 65 -0.96 2.34 -1.17
CA PHE A 65 -2.41 2.41 -0.95
C PHE A 65 -3.11 1.10 -1.36
N VAL A 66 -2.73 0.51 -2.49
CA VAL A 66 -3.24 -0.79 -2.92
C VAL A 66 -2.78 -1.91 -1.99
N ALA A 67 -1.54 -1.87 -1.49
CA ALA A 67 -1.04 -2.80 -0.49
C ALA A 67 -1.81 -2.68 0.83
N LEU A 68 -2.06 -1.46 1.30
CA LEU A 68 -2.88 -1.17 2.46
C LEU A 68 -4.33 -1.54 2.26
N LEU A 69 -4.88 -1.41 1.05
CA LEU A 69 -6.18 -1.96 0.72
C LEU A 69 -6.17 -3.50 0.79
N LYS A 70 -5.08 -4.17 0.39
CA LYS A 70 -4.93 -5.62 0.58
C LYS A 70 -4.80 -5.99 2.06
N ASP A 71 -4.04 -5.22 2.85
CA ASP A 71 -3.83 -5.46 4.28
C ASP A 71 -5.08 -5.15 5.10
N THR A 72 -5.84 -4.11 4.73
CA THR A 72 -7.15 -3.81 5.31
C THR A 72 -8.23 -4.74 4.79
N SER A 73 -8.13 -5.25 3.57
CA SER A 73 -8.94 -6.39 3.12
C SER A 73 -8.55 -7.65 3.89
N LEU A 74 -7.29 -7.81 4.29
CA LEU A 74 -6.82 -8.85 5.21
C LEU A 74 -7.33 -8.61 6.65
N VAL A 75 -7.63 -7.37 7.01
CA VAL A 75 -8.38 -7.01 8.23
C VAL A 75 -9.89 -7.19 8.06
N SER A 76 -10.45 -7.04 6.86
CA SER A 76 -11.79 -7.53 6.51
C SER A 76 -11.81 -9.07 6.48
N VAL A 77 -10.65 -9.70 6.21
CA VAL A 77 -10.34 -11.11 6.46
C VAL A 77 -10.13 -11.37 7.95
N ILE A 78 -10.21 -10.41 8.88
CA ILE A 78 -10.59 -10.72 10.28
C ILE A 78 -12.07 -11.12 10.35
N GLY A 79 -12.91 -10.69 9.41
CA GLY A 79 -14.20 -11.35 9.12
C GLY A 79 -14.04 -12.75 8.51
N VAL A 80 -12.89 -13.06 7.91
CA VAL A 80 -12.50 -14.44 7.53
C VAL A 80 -11.80 -15.17 8.69
N ALA A 81 -11.20 -14.49 9.66
CA ALA A 81 -10.86 -15.06 10.95
C ALA A 81 -12.16 -15.42 11.67
N ASP A 82 -13.23 -14.63 11.53
CA ASP A 82 -14.58 -15.01 11.90
C ASP A 82 -15.13 -16.15 11.02
N LEU A 83 -14.81 -16.23 9.71
CA LEU A 83 -15.15 -17.40 8.89
C LEU A 83 -14.37 -18.66 9.28
N MET A 84 -13.10 -18.58 9.65
CA MET A 84 -12.26 -19.68 10.13
C MET A 84 -12.68 -20.09 11.55
N LEU A 85 -13.08 -19.14 12.38
CA LEU A 85 -13.67 -19.37 13.70
C LEU A 85 -15.05 -20.02 13.56
N ARG A 86 -15.90 -19.54 12.64
CA ARG A 86 -17.20 -20.12 12.27
C ARG A 86 -17.05 -21.48 11.61
N SER A 87 -16.04 -21.68 10.76
CA SER A 87 -15.69 -22.96 10.16
C SER A 87 -15.20 -23.92 11.24
N ARG A 88 -14.34 -23.50 12.17
CA ARG A 88 -13.93 -24.31 13.34
C ARG A 88 -15.10 -24.62 14.28
N ASN A 89 -16.01 -23.67 14.48
CA ASN A 89 -17.25 -23.89 15.23
C ASN A 89 -18.14 -24.90 14.50
N MET A 90 -18.36 -24.76 13.18
CA MET A 90 -19.09 -25.74 12.36
C MET A 90 -18.41 -27.12 12.34
N ILE A 91 -17.07 -27.18 12.36
CA ILE A 91 -16.33 -28.43 12.49
C ILE A 91 -16.61 -29.08 13.85
N SER A 92 -16.73 -28.30 14.93
CA SER A 92 -17.12 -28.81 16.26
C SER A 92 -18.56 -29.30 16.31
N TYR A 93 -19.47 -28.74 15.51
CA TYR A 93 -20.88 -29.18 15.45
C TYR A 93 -21.12 -30.36 14.50
N THR A 94 -20.40 -30.45 13.38
CA THR A 94 -20.71 -31.39 12.28
C THR A 94 -19.66 -32.51 12.14
N ALA A 95 -18.54 -32.44 12.88
CA ALA A 95 -17.40 -33.37 12.80
C ALA A 95 -16.79 -33.56 11.38
N ASN A 96 -17.09 -32.65 10.45
CA ASN A 96 -16.65 -32.74 9.06
C ASN A 96 -15.70 -31.57 8.74
N VAL A 97 -14.41 -31.89 8.64
CA VAL A 97 -13.29 -30.94 8.54
C VAL A 97 -13.09 -30.41 7.11
N PHE A 98 -13.52 -31.17 6.10
CA PHE A 98 -13.08 -30.96 4.71
C PHE A 98 -13.84 -29.82 4.00
N THR A 99 -15.16 -29.77 4.16
CA THR A 99 -16.03 -28.77 3.50
C THR A 99 -15.77 -27.33 3.96
N PRO A 100 -15.59 -27.03 5.27
CA PRO A 100 -15.39 -25.66 5.74
C PRO A 100 -14.01 -25.09 5.38
N LEU A 101 -12.99 -25.95 5.30
CA LEU A 101 -11.62 -25.58 4.92
C LEU A 101 -11.46 -25.34 3.41
N LEU A 102 -12.15 -26.13 2.58
CA LEU A 102 -12.19 -25.90 1.12
C LEU A 102 -12.91 -24.58 0.78
N GLY A 103 -14.03 -24.30 1.42
CA GLY A 103 -14.76 -23.03 1.23
C GLY A 103 -13.91 -21.81 1.60
N ALA A 104 -13.18 -21.89 2.71
CA ALA A 104 -12.24 -20.84 3.11
C ALA A 104 -11.12 -20.63 2.09
N SER A 105 -10.52 -21.72 1.60
CA SER A 105 -9.42 -21.67 0.62
C SER A 105 -9.84 -21.05 -0.72
N ILE A 106 -11.05 -21.36 -1.20
CA ILE A 106 -11.58 -20.81 -2.47
C ILE A 106 -11.86 -19.31 -2.33
N LEU A 107 -12.44 -18.87 -1.20
CA LEU A 107 -12.66 -17.45 -0.93
C LEU A 107 -11.34 -16.67 -0.84
N TYR A 108 -10.30 -17.25 -0.24
CA TYR A 108 -8.95 -16.70 -0.24
C TYR A 108 -8.40 -16.50 -1.66
N LEU A 109 -8.60 -17.48 -2.52
CA LEU A 109 -8.10 -17.45 -3.89
C LEU A 109 -8.83 -16.39 -4.74
N LEU A 110 -10.15 -16.27 -4.54
CA LEU A 110 -10.98 -15.26 -5.21
C LEU A 110 -10.68 -13.83 -4.75
N ALA A 111 -10.22 -13.61 -3.52
CA ALA A 111 -9.78 -12.30 -3.06
C ALA A 111 -8.37 -11.94 -3.58
N THR A 112 -7.48 -12.93 -3.65
CA THR A 112 -6.05 -12.71 -3.98
C THR A 112 -5.82 -12.39 -5.46
N ILE A 113 -6.50 -13.10 -6.37
CA ILE A 113 -6.32 -12.94 -7.83
C ILE A 113 -6.67 -11.53 -8.34
N PRO A 114 -7.84 -10.94 -8.04
CA PRO A 114 -8.19 -9.60 -8.53
C PRO A 114 -7.31 -8.51 -7.91
N GLY A 115 -6.92 -8.65 -6.63
CA GLY A 115 -5.99 -7.73 -5.98
C GLY A 115 -4.59 -7.73 -6.61
N SER A 116 -4.11 -8.90 -7.05
CA SER A 116 -2.85 -9.04 -7.80
C SER A 116 -2.94 -8.35 -9.17
N GLN A 117 -4.02 -8.57 -9.91
CA GLN A 117 -4.20 -8.01 -11.26
C GLN A 117 -4.33 -6.47 -11.25
N LEU A 118 -5.03 -5.89 -10.27
CA LEU A 118 -5.15 -4.44 -10.14
C LEU A 118 -3.79 -3.78 -9.86
N SER A 119 -2.95 -4.41 -9.04
CA SER A 119 -1.57 -4.00 -8.79
C SER A 119 -0.76 -3.95 -10.10
N ALA A 120 -0.79 -5.04 -10.85
CA ALA A 120 -0.02 -5.18 -12.10
C ALA A 120 -0.50 -4.21 -13.19
N TYR A 121 -1.79 -3.91 -13.23
CA TYR A 121 -2.37 -2.94 -14.16
C TYR A 121 -1.92 -1.49 -13.86
N LEU A 122 -1.92 -1.09 -12.59
CA LEU A 122 -1.47 0.24 -12.18
C LEU A 122 0.04 0.41 -12.39
N GLU A 123 0.84 -0.63 -12.12
CA GLU A 123 2.29 -0.61 -12.34
C GLU A 123 2.64 -0.44 -13.84
N ARG A 124 1.87 -1.07 -14.74
CA ARG A 124 2.06 -0.93 -16.21
C ARG A 124 1.67 0.44 -16.76
N ARG A 125 0.76 1.16 -16.10
CA ARG A 125 0.27 2.47 -16.58
C ARG A 125 1.18 3.63 -16.16
N PHE A 126 1.93 3.46 -15.07
CA PHE A 126 2.83 4.48 -14.53
C PHE A 126 4.32 4.22 -14.78
N LYS A 127 4.70 3.05 -15.32
CA LYS A 127 6.00 2.87 -15.96
C LYS A 127 6.05 3.70 -17.24
N PHE A 128 6.67 4.86 -17.15
CA PHE A 128 7.38 5.48 -18.28
C PHE A 128 8.68 4.70 -18.51
#